data_AF-A0A127SH53-F1
#
_entry.id   AF-A0A127SH53-F1
#
_cell.length_a   1.000
_cell.length_b   1.000
_cell.length_c   1.000
_cell.angle_alpha   90.00
_cell.angle_beta   90.00
_cell.angle_gamma   90.00
#
_symmetry.space_group_name_H-M   'P 1'
#
loop_
_entity.id
_entity.type
_entity.pdbx_description
1 polymer ?
#
loop_
_entity_poly.entity_id
_entity_poly.type
_entity_poly.pdbx_seq_one_letter_code
_entity_poly.pdbx_strand_id
1 'polypeptide(L)'
;QYLNDGKGPGPTLVVTTDGHTVWKDDKQRIIDLHCFEFTDDGIVYEGDIFPSKTFSGIGKVGDITVSCIEPLSQVMLHLGYEHDKNDVHDVMLLCETFQIAIPDEYKEKSNFSFVLNL
;
A
#
# COMPACT_ATOMS: atom_id res chain seq x y z
N GLN A 1 13.18 -23.60 3.19
CA GLN A 1 14.57 -23.76 2.72
C GLN A 1 14.66 -23.12 1.34
N TYR A 2 15.46 -22.08 1.16
CA TYR A 2 15.62 -21.45 -0.16
C TYR A 2 16.50 -22.32 -1.04
N LEU A 3 15.96 -22.72 -2.20
CA LEU A 3 16.73 -23.32 -3.28
C LEU A 3 17.61 -22.21 -3.87
N ASN A 4 18.91 -22.30 -3.60
CA ASN A 4 19.92 -21.40 -4.14
C ASN A 4 20.30 -21.94 -5.53
N ASP A 5 19.85 -21.28 -6.59
CA ASP A 5 20.01 -21.70 -8.00
C ASP A 5 21.40 -21.35 -8.58
N GLY A 6 22.33 -20.89 -7.74
CA GLY A 6 23.73 -20.71 -8.10
C GLY A 6 24.04 -19.45 -8.92
N LYS A 7 23.12 -18.48 -9.02
CA LYS A 7 23.36 -17.19 -9.70
C LYS A 7 23.35 -16.01 -8.74
N GLY A 8 24.54 -15.61 -8.27
CA GLY A 8 24.75 -14.41 -7.44
C GLY A 8 24.04 -14.49 -6.07
N PRO A 9 24.20 -13.48 -5.19
CA PRO A 9 23.34 -13.39 -4.02
C PRO A 9 21.92 -13.08 -4.51
N GLY A 10 21.06 -14.11 -4.54
CA GLY A 10 19.63 -13.94 -4.77
C GLY A 10 18.98 -12.99 -3.74
N PRO A 11 17.71 -12.63 -3.93
CA PRO A 11 17.03 -11.72 -3.01
C PRO A 11 17.09 -12.27 -1.58
N THR A 12 17.42 -11.38 -0.64
CA THR A 12 17.52 -11.70 0.78
C THR A 12 16.15 -11.58 1.42
N LEU A 13 15.70 -12.64 2.10
CA LEU A 13 14.51 -12.60 2.95
C LEU A 13 14.75 -11.67 4.15
N VAL A 14 13.87 -10.69 4.34
CA VAL A 14 13.93 -9.74 5.47
C VAL A 14 12.98 -10.18 6.59
N VAL A 15 11.72 -10.48 6.26
CA VAL A 15 10.66 -10.91 7.19
C VAL A 15 9.76 -11.95 6.50
N THR A 16 9.22 -12.91 7.25
CA THR A 16 8.17 -13.83 6.79
C THR A 16 7.21 -14.20 7.93
N THR A 17 5.92 -14.15 7.63
CA THR A 17 4.80 -14.73 8.39
C THR A 17 3.99 -15.63 7.45
N ASP A 18 2.87 -16.19 7.90
CA ASP A 18 1.96 -16.96 7.04
C ASP A 18 1.25 -16.07 6.00
N GLY A 19 1.02 -14.79 6.32
CA GLY A 19 0.30 -13.82 5.47
C GLY A 19 1.18 -12.78 4.78
N HIS A 20 2.48 -12.70 5.12
CA HIS A 20 3.34 -11.58 4.72
C HIS A 20 4.79 -12.02 4.50
N THR A 21 5.43 -11.52 3.46
CA THR A 21 6.88 -11.73 3.27
C THR A 21 7.54 -10.55 2.58
N VAL A 22 8.70 -10.16 3.10
CA VAL A 22 9.48 -9.02 2.59
C VAL A 22 10.81 -9.49 2.05
N TRP A 23 11.11 -9.10 0.82
CA TRP A 23 12.32 -9.48 0.10
C TRP A 23 13.07 -8.25 -0.36
N LYS A 24 14.40 -8.31 -0.31
CA LYS A 24 15.25 -7.22 -0.79
C LYS A 24 16.29 -7.75 -1.77
N ASP A 25 16.45 -7.09 -2.91
CA ASP A 25 17.48 -7.44 -3.89
C ASP A 25 18.83 -6.77 -3.60
N ASP A 26 19.83 -7.07 -4.43
CA ASP A 26 21.18 -6.50 -4.35
C ASP A 26 21.20 -4.98 -4.56
N LYS A 27 20.28 -4.46 -5.37
CA LYS A 27 20.05 -3.03 -5.62
C LYS A 27 19.25 -2.33 -4.53
N GLN A 28 18.99 -2.99 -3.39
CA GLN A 28 18.21 -2.47 -2.27
C GLN A 28 16.74 -2.16 -2.59
N ARG A 29 16.20 -2.73 -3.67
CA ARG A 29 14.76 -2.68 -3.96
C ARG A 29 14.04 -3.68 -3.09
N ILE A 30 12.89 -3.28 -2.55
CA ILE A 30 12.11 -4.09 -1.62
C ILE A 30 10.81 -4.52 -2.31
N ILE A 31 10.46 -5.79 -2.18
CA ILE A 31 9.13 -6.32 -2.46
C ILE A 31 8.50 -6.65 -1.12
N ASP A 32 7.39 -6.00 -0.83
CA ASP A 32 6.51 -6.33 0.27
C ASP A 32 5.29 -7.10 -0.30
N LEU A 33 5.15 -8.37 0.08
CA LEU A 33 4.12 -9.26 -0.44
C LEU A 33 3.17 -9.65 0.69
N HIS A 34 1.89 -9.30 0.51
CA HIS A 34 0.78 -9.69 1.38
C HIS A 34 -0.08 -10.74 0.69
N CYS A 35 -0.30 -11.86 1.36
CA CYS A 35 -1.16 -12.96 0.93
C CYS A 35 -2.53 -12.81 1.60
N PHE A 36 -3.59 -12.77 0.81
CA PHE A 36 -4.97 -12.63 1.27
C PHE A 36 -5.90 -13.55 0.48
N GLU A 37 -7.10 -13.77 1.00
CA GLU A 37 -8.11 -14.64 0.39
C GLU A 37 -9.33 -13.85 -0.06
N PHE A 38 -9.88 -14.20 -1.23
CA PHE A 38 -11.20 -13.73 -1.65
C PHE A 38 -12.26 -14.69 -1.12
N THR A 39 -13.25 -14.16 -0.43
CA THR A 39 -14.41 -14.89 0.08
C THR A 39 -15.71 -14.23 -0.39
N ASP A 40 -16.85 -14.85 -0.10
CA ASP A 40 -18.16 -14.26 -0.40
C ASP A 40 -18.42 -12.97 0.40
N ASP A 41 -17.77 -12.83 1.57
CA ASP A 41 -17.94 -11.69 2.49
C ASP A 41 -16.96 -10.54 2.20
N GLY A 42 -15.87 -10.79 1.45
CA GLY A 42 -14.88 -9.77 1.13
C GLY A 42 -13.49 -10.33 0.89
N ILE A 43 -12.48 -9.54 1.25
CA ILE A 43 -11.08 -9.95 1.24
C ILE A 43 -10.64 -10.20 2.67
N VAL A 44 -10.16 -11.40 2.97
CA VAL A 44 -9.69 -11.79 4.30
C VAL A 44 -8.17 -11.65 4.35
N TYR A 45 -7.68 -10.85 5.29
CA TYR A 45 -6.25 -10.69 5.56
C TYR A 45 -6.02 -10.58 7.07
N GLU A 46 -5.17 -11.46 7.61
CA GLU A 46 -4.79 -11.52 9.04
C GLU A 46 -5.97 -11.51 10.03
N GLY A 47 -7.13 -12.05 9.63
CA GLY A 47 -8.33 -12.14 10.46
C GLY A 47 -9.33 -10.99 10.27
N ASP A 48 -8.94 -9.94 9.56
CA ASP A 48 -9.81 -8.83 9.18
C ASP A 48 -10.49 -9.08 7.82
N ILE A 49 -11.69 -8.51 7.65
CA ILE A 49 -12.47 -8.58 6.41
C ILE A 49 -12.56 -7.19 5.80
N PHE A 50 -11.98 -7.03 4.62
CA PHE A 50 -12.01 -5.82 3.82
C PHE A 50 -13.11 -5.91 2.75
N PRO A 51 -13.72 -4.77 2.35
CA PRO A 51 -14.72 -4.77 1.29
C PRO A 51 -14.22 -5.43 0.01
N SER A 52 -15.05 -6.22 -0.67
CA SER A 52 -14.67 -6.88 -1.94
C SER A 52 -14.19 -5.92 -3.03
N LYS A 53 -14.66 -4.66 -2.98
CA LYS A 53 -14.22 -3.59 -3.89
C LYS A 53 -12.80 -3.08 -3.62
N THR A 54 -12.11 -3.51 -2.56
CA THR A 54 -10.79 -2.99 -2.20
C THR A 54 -9.83 -3.07 -3.38
N PHE A 55 -9.82 -4.16 -4.18
CA PHE A 55 -9.00 -4.29 -5.40
C PHE A 55 -9.70 -3.95 -6.72
N SER A 56 -10.77 -3.12 -6.69
CA SER A 56 -11.47 -2.71 -7.93
C SER A 56 -10.79 -1.56 -8.68
N GLY A 57 -9.69 -1.01 -8.14
CA GLY A 57 -8.95 0.08 -8.76
C GLY A 57 -8.20 -0.37 -10.01
N ILE A 58 -8.07 0.53 -10.97
CA ILE A 58 -7.24 0.34 -12.16
C ILE A 58 -6.31 1.55 -12.28
N GLY A 59 -5.01 1.29 -12.25
CA GLY A 59 -3.95 2.29 -12.35
C GLY A 59 -3.10 2.13 -13.61
N LYS A 60 -2.16 3.05 -13.81
CA LYS A 60 -1.17 3.00 -14.88
C LYS A 60 0.22 3.33 -14.33
N VAL A 61 1.20 2.45 -14.58
CA VAL A 61 2.62 2.65 -14.25
C VAL A 61 3.42 2.62 -15.55
N GLY A 62 4.00 3.75 -15.96
CA GLY A 62 4.55 3.89 -17.31
C GLY A 62 3.45 3.62 -18.33
N ASP A 63 3.62 2.65 -19.22
CA ASP A 63 2.58 2.22 -20.17
C ASP A 63 1.77 0.98 -19.75
N ILE A 64 1.97 0.51 -18.52
CA ILE A 64 1.37 -0.73 -18.02
C ILE A 64 0.11 -0.42 -17.22
N THR A 65 -1.03 -0.97 -17.64
CA THR A 65 -2.26 -0.97 -16.84
C THR A 65 -2.17 -2.03 -15.75
N VAL A 66 -2.51 -1.67 -14.52
CA VAL A 66 -2.42 -2.54 -13.35
C VAL A 66 -3.73 -2.54 -12.57
N SER A 67 -4.08 -3.69 -11.98
CA SER A 67 -5.09 -3.73 -10.91
C SER A 67 -4.45 -3.19 -9.63
N CYS A 68 -5.18 -2.36 -8.92
CA CYS A 68 -4.71 -1.72 -7.69
C CYS A 68 -5.85 -1.56 -6.68
N ILE A 69 -5.49 -1.15 -5.47
CA ILE A 69 -6.49 -0.82 -4.45
C ILE A 69 -7.22 0.47 -4.87
N GLU A 70 -8.53 0.53 -4.68
CA GLU A 70 -9.31 1.72 -5.00
C GLU A 70 -9.00 2.89 -4.04
N PRO A 71 -9.07 4.16 -4.49
CA PRO A 71 -8.55 5.30 -3.75
C PRO A 71 -9.06 5.47 -2.31
N LEU A 72 -10.34 5.21 -2.05
CA LEU A 72 -10.89 5.32 -0.70
C LEU A 72 -10.31 4.24 0.20
N SER A 73 -10.23 3.00 -0.28
CA SER A 73 -9.59 1.90 0.45
C SER A 73 -8.10 2.18 0.73
N GLN A 74 -7.37 2.81 -0.20
CA GLN A 74 -6.00 3.27 0.06
C GLN A 74 -5.93 4.25 1.24
N VAL A 75 -6.80 5.25 1.29
CA VAL A 75 -6.87 6.20 2.42
C VAL A 75 -7.22 5.48 3.73
N MET A 76 -8.17 4.54 3.69
CA MET A 76 -8.60 3.80 4.88
C MET A 76 -7.51 2.88 5.44
N LEU A 77 -6.66 2.30 4.58
CA LEU A 77 -5.53 1.48 5.00
C LEU A 77 -4.39 2.29 5.65
N HIS A 78 -4.37 3.61 5.46
CA HIS A 78 -3.46 4.55 6.11
C HIS A 78 -4.00 5.06 7.46
N LEU A 79 -4.98 4.38 8.06
CA LEU A 79 -5.52 4.72 9.38
C LEU A 79 -5.07 3.71 10.43
N GLY A 80 -4.91 4.17 11.67
CA GLY A 80 -4.68 3.28 12.81
C GLY A 80 -3.23 2.88 13.07
N TYR A 81 -2.24 3.49 12.40
CA TYR A 81 -0.82 3.37 12.73
C TYR A 81 -0.12 4.73 12.84
N GLU A 82 1.13 4.74 13.31
CA GLU A 82 1.89 6.00 13.39
C GLU A 82 2.31 6.48 12.00
N HIS A 83 1.74 7.60 11.56
CA HIS A 83 2.00 8.17 10.23
C HIS A 83 3.34 8.93 10.18
N ASP A 84 4.15 8.59 9.18
CA ASP A 84 5.36 9.33 8.79
C ASP A 84 5.04 10.48 7.81
N LYS A 85 6.09 11.11 7.25
CA LYS A 85 5.92 12.24 6.32
C LYS A 85 5.41 11.82 4.93
N ASN A 86 5.77 10.61 4.49
CA ASN A 86 5.32 10.07 3.22
C ASN A 86 3.85 9.67 3.31
N ASP A 87 3.43 9.04 4.41
CA ASP A 87 2.01 8.73 4.66
C ASP A 87 1.15 9.99 4.56
N VAL A 88 1.58 11.08 5.23
CA VAL A 88 0.88 12.38 5.17
C VAL A 88 0.86 12.94 3.74
N HIS A 89 1.98 12.86 3.01
CA HIS A 89 2.04 13.34 1.63
C HIS A 89 1.06 12.57 0.72
N ASP A 90 1.10 11.24 0.77
CA ASP A 90 0.35 10.36 -0.11
C ASP A 90 -1.15 10.43 0.19
N VAL A 91 -1.56 10.43 1.46
CA VAL A 91 -2.98 10.57 1.85
C VAL A 91 -3.54 11.91 1.39
N MET A 92 -2.79 13.01 1.54
CA MET A 92 -3.24 14.33 1.07
C MET A 92 -3.41 14.36 -0.45
N LEU A 93 -2.46 13.78 -1.20
CA LEU A 93 -2.55 13.69 -2.67
C LEU A 93 -3.73 12.82 -3.13
N LEU A 94 -3.99 11.70 -2.45
CA LEU A 94 -5.15 10.85 -2.70
C LEU A 94 -6.45 11.62 -2.45
N CYS A 95 -6.53 12.34 -1.34
CA CYS A 95 -7.71 13.13 -0.97
C CYS A 95 -7.99 14.23 -2.00
N GLU A 96 -6.97 14.98 -2.40
CA GLU A 96 -7.09 16.03 -3.42
C GLU A 96 -7.48 15.45 -4.79
N THR A 97 -6.74 14.44 -5.25
CA THR A 97 -6.93 13.87 -6.61
C THR A 97 -8.30 13.25 -6.79
N PHE A 98 -8.77 12.51 -5.79
CA PHE A 98 -10.01 11.73 -5.86
C PHE A 98 -11.19 12.39 -5.13
N GLN A 99 -11.01 13.61 -4.63
CA GLN A 99 -12.04 14.37 -3.92
C GLN A 99 -12.60 13.60 -2.70
N ILE A 100 -11.69 12.98 -1.94
CA ILE A 100 -12.00 12.25 -0.71
C ILE A 100 -11.83 13.21 0.47
N ALA A 101 -12.74 13.13 1.45
CA ALA A 101 -12.62 13.93 2.66
C ALA A 101 -11.37 13.51 3.46
N ILE A 102 -10.56 14.49 3.88
CA ILE A 102 -9.37 14.24 4.69
C ILE A 102 -9.79 13.61 6.04
N PRO A 103 -9.25 12.43 6.42
CA PRO A 103 -9.54 11.81 7.71
C PRO A 103 -9.08 12.66 8.89
N ASP A 104 -9.76 12.55 10.03
CA ASP A 104 -9.45 13.35 11.23
C ASP A 104 -7.99 13.20 11.69
N GLU A 105 -7.42 11.99 11.59
CA GLU A 105 -6.03 11.67 11.94
C GLU A 105 -4.97 12.48 11.13
N TYR A 106 -5.38 13.06 10.00
CA TYR A 106 -4.52 13.84 9.10
C TYR A 106 -4.82 15.35 9.15
N LYS A 107 -5.93 15.79 9.76
CA LYS A 107 -6.34 17.21 9.74
C LYS A 107 -5.34 18.13 10.42
N GLU A 108 -4.77 17.75 11.56
CA GLU A 108 -3.77 18.59 12.25
C GLU A 108 -2.42 18.61 11.52
N LYS A 109 -2.12 17.54 10.76
CA LYS A 109 -0.90 17.38 9.97
C LYS A 109 -0.98 18.09 8.61
N SER A 110 -2.19 18.45 8.17
CA SER A 110 -2.46 19.16 6.90
C SER A 110 -1.97 20.62 6.87
N ASN A 111 -1.55 21.19 8.00
CA ASN A 111 -1.02 22.56 8.07
C ASN A 111 0.39 22.74 7.45
N PHE A 112 1.00 21.68 6.91
CA PHE A 112 2.20 21.79 6.08
C PHE A 112 1.83 22.12 4.62
N SER A 113 1.43 23.38 4.40
CA SER A 113 1.59 24.14 3.14
C SER A 113 1.41 23.37 1.82
N PHE A 114 0.16 23.19 1.38
CA PHE A 114 -0.18 23.39 -0.02
C PHE A 114 -0.63 24.85 -0.19
N VAL A 115 0.34 25.77 -0.20
CA VAL A 115 0.11 27.08 -0.79
C VAL A 115 -0.20 26.82 -2.26
N LEU A 116 -1.46 27.05 -2.61
CA LEU A 116 -1.97 27.39 -3.95
C LEU A 116 -0.84 27.77 -4.92
N ASN A 117 -0.53 26.88 -5.85
CA ASN A 117 -0.02 27.29 -7.16
C ASN A 117 -1.09 26.95 -8.19
N LEU A 118 -2.11 27.82 -8.22
CA LEU A 118 -2.78 28.19 -9.47
C LEU A 118 -1.88 29.14 -10.25
#